data_AF-A0A183JZE1-F1
#
_entry.id   AF-A0A183JZE1-F1
#
_cell.length_a   1.000
_cell.length_b   1.000
_cell.length_c   1.000
_cell.angle_alpha   90.00
_cell.angle_beta   90.00
_cell.angle_gamma   90.00
#
_symmetry.space_group_name_H-M   'P 1'
#
loop_
_entity.id
_entity.type
_entity.pdbx_description
1 polymer ?
#
loop_
_entity_poly.entity_id
_entity_poly.type
_entity_poly.pdbx_seq_one_letter_code
_entity_poly.pdbx_strand_id
1 'polypeptide(L)'
;MAIRQIKSGKAAVPDNIPAEALKADVAANARILHILFNKIWYEEQVQIDWKEGYLIKIPKKGDLSKRDNYRGITLLSIPGKVFNRVLLNGM
;
A
#
# COMPACT_ATOMS: atom_id res chain seq x y z
N MET A 1 11.16 -7.25 -9.78
CA MET A 1 9.96 -7.80 -9.11
C MET A 1 9.30 -6.72 -8.24
N ALA A 2 7.99 -6.52 -8.37
CA ALA A 2 7.26 -5.41 -7.74
C ALA A 2 7.43 -5.34 -6.20
N ILE A 3 7.46 -6.48 -5.50
CA ILE A 3 7.65 -6.55 -4.04
C ILE A 3 8.94 -5.82 -3.59
N ARG A 4 10.04 -6.01 -4.33
CA ARG A 4 11.34 -5.38 -4.00
C ARG A 4 11.32 -3.86 -4.21
N GLN A 5 10.41 -3.34 -5.03
CA GLN A 5 10.31 -1.92 -5.38
C GLN A 5 9.53 -1.11 -4.32
N ILE A 6 8.78 -1.77 -3.44
CA ILE A 6 8.07 -1.08 -2.34
C ILE A 6 9.07 -0.60 -1.29
N LYS A 7 8.87 0.61 -0.77
CA LYS A 7 9.73 1.18 0.28
C LYS A 7 9.46 0.52 1.63
N SER A 8 10.54 0.19 2.34
CA SER A 8 10.52 -0.27 3.73
C SER A 8 10.33 0.89 4.72
N GLY A 9 10.01 0.58 5.96
CA GLY A 9 9.80 1.55 7.05
C GLY A 9 8.57 2.43 6.82
N LYS A 10 7.55 1.89 6.14
CA LYS A 10 6.27 2.58 5.91
C LYS A 10 5.21 1.99 6.83
N ALA A 11 4.26 2.84 7.22
CA ALA A 11 3.11 2.40 8.00
C ALA A 11 2.34 1.30 7.25
N ALA A 12 1.89 0.30 8.01
CA ALA A 12 1.22 -0.90 7.51
C ALA A 12 -0.32 -0.79 7.52
N VAL A 13 -0.87 0.42 7.67
CA VAL A 13 -2.33 0.64 7.70
C VAL A 13 -2.83 0.75 6.26
N PRO A 14 -3.99 0.18 5.86
CA PRO A 14 -5.09 -0.46 6.63
C PRO A 14 -4.90 -1.91 7.12
N ASP A 15 -4.13 -2.71 6.41
CA ASP A 15 -4.19 -4.18 6.49
C ASP A 15 -3.25 -4.79 7.55
N ASN A 16 -2.49 -3.95 8.24
CA ASN A 16 -1.43 -4.32 9.17
C ASN A 16 -0.33 -5.19 8.54
N ILE A 17 -0.17 -5.15 7.21
CA ILE A 17 0.87 -5.90 6.49
C ILE A 17 2.04 -4.95 6.16
N PRO A 18 3.18 -5.04 6.89
CA PRO A 18 4.35 -4.23 6.59
C PRO A 18 5.04 -4.71 5.30
N ALA A 19 5.74 -3.79 4.62
CA ALA A 19 6.51 -4.13 3.42
C ALA A 19 7.60 -5.18 3.70
N GLU A 20 8.13 -5.18 4.92
CA GLU A 20 9.11 -6.12 5.44
C GLU A 20 8.58 -7.54 5.45
N ALA A 21 7.30 -7.75 5.80
CA ALA A 21 6.69 -9.08 5.78
C ALA A 21 6.66 -9.65 4.35
N LEU A 22 6.29 -8.83 3.36
CA LEU A 22 6.31 -9.23 1.96
C LEU A 22 7.73 -9.52 1.44
N LYS A 23 8.73 -8.81 1.98
CA LYS A 23 10.13 -8.95 1.58
C LYS A 23 10.88 -10.08 2.30
N ALA A 24 10.37 -10.58 3.43
CA ALA A 24 11.01 -11.63 4.22
C ALA A 24 11.17 -12.93 3.41
N ASP A 25 10.12 -13.34 2.70
CA ASP A 25 10.19 -14.40 1.69
C ASP A 25 9.53 -13.93 0.40
N VAL A 26 10.33 -13.31 -0.46
CA VAL A 26 9.85 -12.77 -1.74
C VAL A 26 9.25 -13.86 -2.63
N ALA A 27 9.79 -15.08 -2.62
CA ALA A 27 9.34 -16.14 -3.52
C ALA A 27 7.99 -16.71 -3.08
N ALA A 28 7.83 -17.01 -1.79
CA ALA A 28 6.55 -17.47 -1.25
C ALA A 28 5.47 -16.40 -1.38
N ASN A 29 5.77 -15.17 -0.96
CA ASN A 29 4.80 -14.07 -1.03
C ASN A 29 4.42 -13.71 -2.46
N ALA A 30 5.35 -13.81 -3.42
CA ALA A 30 5.02 -13.62 -4.83
C ALA A 30 4.02 -14.64 -5.35
N ARG A 31 4.15 -15.93 -4.96
CA ARG A 31 3.18 -16.96 -5.36
C ARG A 31 1.80 -16.68 -4.79
N ILE A 32 1.72 -16.31 -3.51
CA ILE A 32 0.45 -15.98 -2.85
C ILE A 32 -0.20 -14.75 -3.50
N LEU A 33 0.56 -13.68 -3.68
CA LEU A 33 0.07 -12.45 -4.30
C LEU A 33 -0.34 -12.68 -5.76
N HIS A 34 0.37 -13.52 -6.51
CA HIS A 34 0.01 -13.84 -7.88
C HIS A 34 -1.37 -14.53 -7.97
N ILE A 35 -1.66 -15.49 -7.07
CA ILE A 35 -2.99 -16.13 -7.00
C ILE A 35 -4.06 -15.09 -6.69
N LEU A 36 -3.81 -14.23 -5.72
CA LEU A 36 -4.73 -13.15 -5.33
C LEU A 36 -4.97 -12.17 -6.48
N PHE A 37 -3.92 -11.72 -7.16
CA PHE A 37 -4.00 -10.75 -8.24
C PHE A 37 -4.73 -11.32 -9.46
N ASN A 38 -4.53 -12.59 -9.79
CA ASN A 38 -5.30 -13.24 -10.86
C ASN A 38 -6.78 -13.33 -10.50
N LYS A 39 -7.11 -13.67 -9.25
CA LYS A 39 -8.50 -13.67 -8.78
C LYS A 39 -9.14 -12.28 -8.94
N ILE A 40 -8.44 -11.23 -8.49
CA ILE A 40 -8.88 -9.84 -8.66
C ILE A 40 -9.07 -9.48 -10.14
N TRP A 41 -8.15 -9.91 -11.00
CA TRP A 41 -8.21 -9.64 -12.44
C TRP A 41 -9.44 -10.27 -13.10
N TYR A 42 -9.76 -11.52 -12.77
CA TYR A 42 -10.91 -12.22 -13.37
C TYR A 42 -12.25 -11.79 -12.77
N GLU A 43 -12.31 -11.52 -11.46
CA GLU A 43 -13.54 -11.10 -10.78
C GLU A 43 -13.81 -9.60 -10.91
N GLU A 44 -12.82 -8.82 -11.33
CA GLU A 44 -12.84 -7.35 -11.34
C GLU A 44 -13.15 -6.74 -9.96
N GLN A 45 -12.97 -7.52 -8.89
CA GLN A 45 -13.24 -7.12 -7.51
C GLN A 45 -11.94 -7.04 -6.71
N VAL A 46 -11.64 -5.82 -6.26
CA VAL A 46 -10.56 -5.53 -5.31
C VAL A 46 -11.14 -5.44 -3.89
N GLN A 47 -10.36 -5.84 -2.88
CA GLN A 47 -10.71 -5.61 -1.46
C GLN A 47 -10.96 -4.12 -1.18
N ILE A 48 -11.94 -3.82 -0.33
CA ILE A 48 -12.33 -2.45 0.01
C ILE A 48 -11.16 -1.63 0.57
N ASP A 49 -10.32 -2.27 1.38
CA ASP A 49 -9.12 -1.67 1.99
C ASP A 49 -8.07 -1.19 0.97
N TRP A 50 -8.13 -1.66 -0.28
CA TRP A 50 -7.24 -1.20 -1.35
C TRP A 50 -7.91 -0.14 -2.23
N LYS A 51 -9.25 -0.03 -2.19
CA LYS A 51 -10.02 1.03 -2.86
C LYS A 51 -9.99 2.32 -2.03
N GLU A 52 -9.82 2.22 -0.73
CA GLU A 52 -9.79 3.34 0.20
C GLU A 52 -8.37 3.71 0.65
N GLY A 53 -8.20 4.97 1.03
CA GLY A 53 -6.97 5.50 1.59
C GLY A 53 -7.21 6.22 2.90
N TYR A 54 -6.35 5.97 3.88
CA TYR A 54 -6.47 6.58 5.21
C TYR A 54 -5.80 7.94 5.21
N LEU A 55 -6.61 9.00 5.34
CA LEU A 55 -6.12 10.37 5.43
C LEU A 55 -5.61 10.66 6.85
N ILE A 56 -4.31 10.82 6.99
CA ILE A 56 -3.66 11.20 8.26
C ILE A 56 -3.18 12.64 8.17
N LYS A 57 -3.49 13.43 9.20
CA LYS A 57 -2.97 14.79 9.36
C LYS A 57 -1.62 14.73 10.07
N ILE A 58 -0.56 15.16 9.39
CA ILE A 58 0.76 15.33 9.98
C ILE A 58 0.93 16.81 10.38
N PRO A 59 1.25 17.12 11.65
CA PRO A 59 1.53 18.49 12.05
C PRO A 59 2.81 19.00 11.37
N LYS A 60 2.76 20.22 10.84
CA LYS A 60 3.91 21.01 10.39
C LYS A 60 4.36 21.91 11.54
N LYS A 61 5.56 22.51 11.41
CA LYS A 61 6.04 23.52 12.35
C LYS A 61 5.09 24.73 12.36
N GLY A 62 4.78 25.26 13.54
CA GLY A 62 3.93 26.43 13.73
C GLY A 62 2.86 26.21 14.78
N ASP A 63 1.88 27.11 14.79
CA ASP A 63 0.72 27.06 15.68
C ASP A 63 -0.26 25.93 15.28
N LEU A 64 -0.37 24.90 16.13
CA LEU A 64 -1.20 23.72 15.87
C LEU A 64 -2.71 23.98 15.92
N SER A 65 -3.15 25.19 16.30
CA SER A 65 -4.56 25.59 16.20
C SER A 65 -4.97 25.97 14.77
N LYS A 66 -4.01 26.32 13.91
CA LYS A 66 -4.26 26.73 12.51
C LYS A 66 -4.32 25.51 11.59
N ARG A 67 -5.41 25.39 10.82
CA ARG A 67 -5.63 24.30 9.85
C ARG A 67 -4.46 24.14 8.86
N ASP A 68 -3.90 25.25 8.38
CA ASP A 68 -2.86 25.26 7.34
C ASP A 68 -1.52 24.66 7.81
N ASN A 69 -1.34 24.57 9.13
CA ASN A 69 -0.18 23.95 9.77
C ASN A 69 -0.28 22.43 9.83
N TYR A 70 -1.18 21.81 9.07
CA TYR A 70 -1.23 20.36 8.88
C TYR A 70 -0.97 19.99 7.42
N ARG A 71 -0.32 18.84 7.21
CA ARG A 71 -0.19 18.18 5.91
C ARG A 71 -1.00 16.91 5.93
N GLY A 72 -1.99 16.78 5.04
CA GLY A 72 -2.63 15.49 4.79
C GLY A 72 -1.65 14.55 4.08
N ILE A 73 -1.57 13.32 4.54
CA ILE A 73 -1.00 12.20 3.76
C ILE A 73 -2.04 11.10 3.65
N THR A 74 -2.04 10.39 2.53
CA THR A 74 -2.89 9.21 2.35
C THR A 74 -2.04 7.97 2.51
N LEU A 75 -2.41 7.10 3.44
CA LEU A 75 -1.87 5.75 3.53
C LEU A 75 -2.72 4.80 2.69
N LEU A 76 -2.06 3.89 1.98
CA LEU A 76 -2.69 2.86 1.14
C LEU A 76 -2.08 1.51 1.51
N SER A 77 -2.87 0.45 1.34
CA SER A 77 -2.45 -0.94 1.51
C SER A 77 -1.13 -1.24 0.81
N ILE A 78 -0.26 -1.99 1.49
CA ILE A 78 1.04 -2.40 0.94
C ILE A 78 0.87 -3.43 -0.19
N PRO A 79 0.13 -4.54 -0.03
CA PRO A 79 -0.31 -5.41 -1.13
C PRO A 79 -0.96 -4.66 -2.30
N GLY A 80 -1.85 -3.70 -2.03
CA GLY A 80 -2.46 -2.87 -3.08
C GLY A 80 -1.43 -2.04 -3.87
N LYS A 81 -0.42 -1.48 -3.20
CA LYS A 81 0.72 -0.83 -3.88
C LYS A 81 1.54 -1.79 -4.72
N VAL A 82 1.72 -3.04 -4.28
CA VAL A 82 2.40 -4.07 -5.08
C VAL A 82 1.59 -4.36 -6.33
N PHE A 83 0.27 -4.53 -6.22
CA PHE A 83 -0.62 -4.76 -7.36
C PHE A 83 -0.53 -3.63 -8.39
N ASN A 84 -0.69 -2.38 -7.94
CA ASN A 84 -0.55 -1.20 -8.81
C ASN A 84 0.83 -1.16 -9.49
N ARG A 85 1.89 -1.56 -8.79
CA ARG A 85 3.23 -1.61 -9.37
C ARG A 85 3.38 -2.73 -10.41
N VAL A 86 2.70 -3.87 -10.25
CA VAL A 86 2.63 -4.91 -11.28
C VAL A 86 1.94 -4.38 -12.53
N LEU A 87 0.78 -3.75 -12.37
CA LEU A 87 0.04 -3.14 -13.48
C LEU A 87 0.86 -2.10 -14.24
N LEU A 88 1.53 -1.19 -13.50
CA LEU A 88 2.37 -0.14 -14.08
C LEU A 88 3.65 -0.65 -14.76
N ASN A 89 4.14 -1.84 -14.41
CA ASN A 89 5.31 -2.45 -15.04
C ASN A 89 4.94 -3.33 -16.25
N GLY A 90 3.67 -3.73 -16.37
CA GLY A 90 3.14 -4.55 -17.47
C GLY A 90 2.51 -3.73 -18.61
N MET A 91 2.40 -2.41 -18.41
CA MET A 91 2.23 -1.41 -19.47
C MET A 91 3.60 -0.94 -19.93
#